data_AF-A0A7S3KQS8-F1
#
_entry.id   AF-A0A7S3KQS8-F1
#
_cell.length_a   1.000
_cell.length_b   1.000
_cell.length_c   1.000
_cell.angle_alpha   90.00
_cell.angle_beta   90.00
_cell.angle_gamma   90.00
#
_symmetry.space_group_name_H-M   'P 1'
#
loop_
_entity.id
_entity.type
_entity.pdbx_description
1 polymer ?
#
loop_
_entity_poly.entity_id
_entity_poly.type
_entity_poly.pdbx_seq_one_letter_code
_entity_poly.pdbx_strand_id
1 'polypeptide(L)'
;LNLTIFMLLNRELAFNDGIFASSPIIEFDTEVYDCREDQAASNLARLMFTEYIVKLISAFGWMSLNFCKGGCGAKRGWRAEFPVSEEVVWLLYFQAVVWSALLWNPFVALIYPLMFYCMFKFIYFKISWLQKKPLKSTNAQDLGNYIMTFLNVSFVLMFVFIGFLLSDKLSHSTYDSTKQCGPFANNKAWR
;
A
#
# COMPACT_ATOMS: atom_id res chain seq x y z
N LEU A 1 8.51 9.17 0.03
CA LEU A 1 8.23 10.36 0.88
C LEU A 1 6.77 10.34 1.37
N ASN A 2 5.77 10.21 0.50
CA ASN A 2 4.35 10.27 0.90
C ASN A 2 3.91 9.14 1.85
N LEU A 3 4.38 7.90 1.66
CA LEU A 3 3.96 6.76 2.49
C LEU A 3 4.39 6.91 3.95
N THR A 4 5.63 7.32 4.21
CA THR A 4 6.15 7.49 5.57
C THR A 4 5.37 8.56 6.33
N ILE A 5 5.06 9.68 5.69
CA ILE A 5 4.23 10.75 6.27
C ILE A 5 2.84 10.19 6.56
N PHE A 6 2.24 9.47 5.62
CA PHE A 6 0.92 8.87 5.82
C PHE A 6 0.89 7.86 6.98
N MET A 7 1.92 7.03 7.13
CA MET A 7 2.06 6.13 8.27
C MET A 7 2.17 6.89 9.60
N LEU A 8 2.99 7.95 9.64
CA LEU A 8 3.16 8.77 10.84
C LEU A 8 1.87 9.49 11.22
N LEU A 9 1.11 10.02 10.26
CA LEU A 9 -0.19 10.65 10.52
C LEU A 9 -1.22 9.65 11.06
N ASN A 10 -1.25 8.42 10.56
CA ASN A 10 -2.17 7.40 11.08
C ASN A 10 -1.73 6.87 12.46
N ARG A 11 -0.41 6.86 12.75
CA ARG A 11 0.08 6.66 14.11
C ARG A 11 -0.37 7.79 15.02
N GLU A 12 -0.17 9.04 14.63
CA GLU A 12 -0.57 10.23 15.38
C GLU A 12 -2.07 10.20 15.75
N LEU A 13 -2.91 9.85 14.76
CA LEU A 13 -4.33 9.61 14.96
C LEU A 13 -4.56 8.52 16.03
N ALA A 14 -3.96 7.34 15.88
CA ALA A 14 -4.18 6.21 16.77
C ALA A 14 -3.73 6.46 18.21
N PHE A 15 -2.59 7.12 18.41
CA PHE A 15 -2.02 7.37 19.75
C PHE A 15 -2.56 8.65 20.39
N ASN A 16 -3.27 9.50 19.64
CA ASN A 16 -3.67 10.84 20.07
C ASN A 16 -2.48 11.67 20.58
N ASP A 17 -1.28 11.39 20.07
CA ASP A 17 -0.11 12.22 20.30
C ASP A 17 -0.01 13.26 19.19
N GLY A 18 0.70 14.35 19.45
CA GLY A 18 0.96 15.40 18.47
C GLY A 18 2.43 15.37 18.09
N ILE A 19 2.78 14.70 16.99
CA ILE A 19 4.17 14.63 16.51
C ILE A 19 4.48 15.88 15.69
N PHE A 20 3.53 16.29 14.86
CA PHE A 20 3.71 17.41 13.93
C PHE A 20 3.09 18.72 14.45
N ALA A 21 2.06 18.62 15.29
CA ALA A 21 1.37 19.75 15.89
C ALA A 21 0.98 19.44 17.34
N SER A 22 0.42 20.41 18.07
CA SER A 22 -0.07 20.22 19.44
C SER A 22 -1.31 19.31 19.55
N SER A 23 -1.95 19.03 18.42
CA SER A 23 -3.12 18.16 18.27
C SER A 23 -2.99 17.34 16.99
N PRO A 24 -3.61 16.15 16.90
CA PRO A 24 -3.53 15.31 15.70
C PRO A 24 -4.09 16.06 14.49
N ILE A 25 -3.38 15.98 13.36
CA ILE A 25 -3.80 16.64 12.10
C ILE A 25 -5.07 16.00 11.52
N ILE A 26 -5.23 14.69 11.70
CA ILE A 26 -6.44 13.97 11.31
C ILE A 26 -7.36 13.92 12.53
N GLU A 27 -8.54 14.54 12.41
CA GLU A 27 -9.55 14.51 13.45
C GLU A 27 -10.22 13.13 13.52
N PHE A 28 -10.49 12.68 14.75
CA PHE A 28 -11.19 11.43 15.00
C PHE A 28 -12.68 11.60 14.76
N ASP A 29 -13.27 10.78 13.90
CA ASP A 29 -14.69 10.79 13.60
C ASP A 29 -15.43 9.77 14.48
N THR A 30 -16.03 10.28 15.56
CA THR A 30 -16.78 9.49 16.55
C THR A 30 -18.14 8.99 16.04
N GLU A 31 -18.65 9.53 14.92
CA GLU A 31 -19.94 9.11 14.37
C GLU A 31 -19.79 7.86 13.50
N VAL A 32 -18.65 7.73 12.82
CA VAL A 32 -18.37 6.65 11.88
C VAL A 32 -17.55 5.52 12.50
N TYR A 33 -16.63 5.84 13.42
CA TYR A 33 -15.69 4.87 13.98
C TYR A 33 -15.82 4.78 15.50
N ASP A 34 -15.83 3.55 16.00
CA ASP A 34 -15.84 3.29 17.44
C ASP A 34 -14.47 3.56 18.09
N CYS A 35 -13.40 3.35 17.33
CA CYS A 35 -12.01 3.39 17.81
C CYS A 35 -11.12 4.14 16.81
N ARG A 36 -10.05 4.79 17.30
CA ARG A 36 -9.12 5.55 16.43
C ARG A 36 -8.28 4.63 15.56
N GLU A 37 -7.96 3.45 16.07
CA GLU A 37 -7.24 2.40 15.37
C GLU A 37 -8.04 1.89 14.18
N ASP A 38 -9.36 1.80 14.30
CA ASP A 38 -10.24 1.40 13.22
C ASP A 38 -10.28 2.47 12.12
N GLN A 39 -10.25 3.76 12.47
CA GLN A 39 -10.12 4.84 11.51
C GLN A 39 -8.75 4.80 10.81
N ALA A 40 -7.66 4.60 11.56
CA ALA A 40 -6.30 4.46 11.01
C ALA A 40 -6.20 3.25 10.06
N ALA A 41 -6.75 2.10 10.47
CA ALA A 41 -6.87 0.89 9.66
C ALA A 41 -7.67 1.14 8.37
N SER A 42 -8.81 1.83 8.48
CA SER A 42 -9.68 2.16 7.36
C SER A 42 -8.98 3.08 6.36
N ASN A 43 -8.23 4.09 6.83
CA ASN A 43 -7.46 5.00 5.99
C ASN A 43 -6.38 4.27 5.18
N LEU A 44 -5.61 3.38 5.83
CA LEU A 44 -4.59 2.58 5.16
C LEU A 44 -5.19 1.55 4.20
N ALA A 45 -6.29 0.90 4.57
CA ALA A 45 -7.01 -0.01 3.70
C ALA A 45 -7.56 0.73 2.46
N ARG A 46 -8.15 1.91 2.64
CA ARG A 46 -8.61 2.77 1.54
C ARG A 46 -7.45 3.13 0.61
N LEU A 47 -6.29 3.51 1.15
CA LEU A 47 -5.10 3.79 0.33
C LEU A 47 -4.70 2.55 -0.49
N MET A 48 -4.63 1.38 0.14
CA MET A 48 -4.32 0.12 -0.56
C MET A 48 -5.32 -0.17 -1.69
N PHE A 49 -6.62 -0.11 -1.42
CA PHE A 49 -7.64 -0.40 -2.44
C PHE A 49 -7.67 0.64 -3.56
N THR A 50 -7.55 1.92 -3.22
CA THR A 50 -7.55 3.00 -4.22
C THR A 50 -6.33 2.90 -5.13
N GLU A 51 -5.13 2.67 -4.60
CA GLU A 51 -3.91 2.46 -5.40
C GLU A 51 -4.04 1.26 -6.34
N TYR A 52 -4.61 0.15 -5.84
CA TYR A 52 -4.87 -1.04 -6.65
C TYR A 52 -5.86 -0.75 -7.80
N ILE A 53 -6.96 -0.08 -7.51
CA ILE A 53 -7.99 0.28 -8.50
C ILE A 53 -7.44 1.29 -9.51
N VAL A 54 -6.74 2.33 -9.06
CA VAL A 54 -6.11 3.34 -9.92
C VAL A 54 -5.10 2.68 -10.86
N LYS A 55 -4.33 1.69 -10.39
CA LYS A 55 -3.42 0.93 -11.24
C LYS A 55 -4.16 0.16 -12.34
N LEU A 56 -5.28 -0.50 -12.02
CA LEU A 56 -6.11 -1.18 -13.02
C LEU A 56 -6.71 -0.19 -14.03
N ILE A 57 -7.36 0.88 -13.54
CA ILE A 57 -8.00 1.89 -14.39
C ILE A 57 -6.99 2.58 -15.29
N SER A 58 -5.82 2.98 -14.76
CA SER A 58 -4.78 3.63 -15.56
C SER A 58 -4.29 2.75 -16.70
N ALA A 59 -4.16 1.44 -16.48
CA ALA A 59 -3.79 0.50 -17.53
C ALA A 59 -4.88 0.36 -18.60
N PHE A 60 -6.16 0.35 -18.23
CA PHE A 60 -7.26 0.42 -19.20
C PHE A 60 -7.28 1.76 -19.96
N GLY A 61 -7.05 2.88 -19.28
CA GLY A 61 -6.96 4.21 -19.91
C GLY A 61 -5.85 4.28 -20.95
N TRP A 62 -4.66 3.79 -20.63
CA TRP A 62 -3.55 3.67 -21.57
C TRP A 62 -3.88 2.77 -22.76
N MET A 63 -4.58 1.66 -22.52
CA MET A 63 -5.02 0.75 -23.58
C MET A 63 -5.98 1.44 -24.56
N SER A 64 -7.00 2.12 -24.04
CA SER A 64 -7.99 2.84 -24.83
C SER A 64 -7.36 3.97 -25.65
N LEU A 65 -6.44 4.74 -25.06
CA LEU A 65 -5.72 5.80 -25.77
C LEU A 65 -4.88 5.26 -26.93
N ASN A 66 -4.18 4.14 -26.73
CA ASN A 66 -3.38 3.52 -27.78
C ASN A 66 -4.24 2.90 -28.88
N PHE A 67 -5.40 2.32 -28.53
CA PHE A 67 -6.38 1.82 -29.49
C PHE A 67 -6.92 2.95 -30.39
N CYS A 68 -7.35 4.07 -29.80
CA CYS A 68 -7.83 5.24 -30.55
C CYS A 68 -6.74 5.81 -31.49
N LYS A 69 -5.49 5.90 -31.00
CA LYS A 69 -4.36 6.37 -31.83
C LYS A 69 -4.06 5.44 -33.00
N GLY A 70 -4.20 4.12 -32.82
CA GLY A 70 -4.04 3.13 -33.88
C GLY A 70 -5.15 3.22 -34.94
N GLY A 71 -6.38 3.54 -34.53
CA GLY A 71 -7.51 3.77 -35.44
C GLY A 71 -7.39 5.05 -36.27
N CYS A 72 -6.75 6.10 -35.73
CA CYS A 72 -6.59 7.39 -36.42
C CYS A 72 -5.41 7.46 -37.42
N GLY A 73 -4.92 6.33 -37.92
CA GLY A 73 -3.93 6.30 -39.01
C GLY A 73 -2.50 6.70 -38.62
N ALA A 74 -2.22 6.90 -37.33
CA ALA A 74 -0.86 7.13 -36.86
C ALA A 74 -0.07 5.81 -36.94
N LYS A 75 0.85 5.71 -37.92
CA LYS A 75 1.77 4.57 -38.13
C LYS A 75 2.77 4.29 -36.98
N ARG A 76 2.50 4.77 -35.75
CA ARG A 76 3.26 4.39 -34.55
C ARG A 76 2.72 3.06 -34.04
N GLY A 77 3.61 2.09 -33.85
CA GLY A 77 3.25 0.74 -33.41
C GLY A 77 2.27 0.77 -32.25
N TRP A 78 1.07 0.25 -32.48
CA TRP A 78 -0.07 0.24 -31.54
C TRP A 78 0.29 -0.30 -30.14
N ARG A 79 1.34 -1.12 -30.05
CA ARG A 79 1.86 -1.67 -28.80
C ARG A 79 3.07 -0.88 -28.31
N ALA A 80 2.89 -0.14 -27.21
CA ALA A 80 3.98 0.49 -26.48
C ALA A 80 4.91 -0.55 -25.82
N GLU A 81 6.15 -0.16 -25.55
CA GLU A 81 7.10 -0.97 -24.78
C GLU A 81 6.64 -1.06 -23.31
N PHE A 82 6.90 -2.20 -22.67
CA PHE A 82 6.59 -2.41 -21.26
C PHE A 82 7.68 -1.76 -20.37
N PRO A 83 7.36 -0.72 -19.57
CA PRO A 83 8.33 -0.09 -18.69
C PRO A 83 8.53 -0.95 -17.43
N VAL A 84 9.50 -1.87 -17.46
CA VAL A 84 9.78 -2.80 -16.35
C VAL A 84 10.08 -2.06 -15.05
N SER A 85 10.89 -1.00 -15.11
CA SER A 85 11.32 -0.26 -13.92
C SER A 85 10.16 0.41 -13.17
N GLU A 86 9.22 1.02 -13.89
CA GLU A 86 8.04 1.67 -13.28
C GLU A 86 7.14 0.66 -12.58
N GLU A 87 6.96 -0.52 -13.18
CA GLU A 87 6.15 -1.59 -12.59
C GLU A 87 6.80 -2.18 -11.35
N VAL A 88 8.13 -2.33 -11.34
CA VAL A 88 8.88 -2.77 -10.16
C VAL A 88 8.80 -1.74 -9.04
N VAL A 89 8.99 -0.45 -9.33
CA VAL A 89 8.88 0.62 -8.32
C VAL A 89 7.48 0.67 -7.72
N TRP A 90 6.44 0.57 -8.56
CA TRP A 90 5.06 0.52 -8.09
C TRP A 90 4.80 -0.71 -7.20
N LEU A 91 5.31 -1.89 -7.59
CA LEU A 91 5.18 -3.11 -6.81
C LEU A 91 5.82 -2.98 -5.42
N LEU A 92 7.02 -2.42 -5.36
CA LEU A 92 7.74 -2.18 -4.09
C LEU A 92 7.01 -1.17 -3.20
N TYR A 93 6.45 -0.11 -3.78
CA TYR A 93 5.63 0.85 -3.07
C TYR A 93 4.35 0.21 -2.53
N PHE A 94 3.63 -0.55 -3.36
CA PHE A 94 2.39 -1.22 -2.97
C PHE A 94 2.61 -2.26 -1.87
N GLN A 95 3.73 -3.00 -1.94
CA GLN A 95 4.16 -3.92 -0.88
C GLN A 95 4.32 -3.20 0.48
N ALA A 96 4.96 -2.03 0.48
CA ALA A 96 5.15 -1.25 1.69
C ALA A 96 3.81 -0.75 2.27
N VAL A 97 2.88 -0.30 1.42
CA VAL A 97 1.51 0.08 1.82
C VAL A 97 0.81 -1.11 2.49
N VAL A 98 0.90 -2.31 1.91
CA VAL A 98 0.28 -3.52 2.45
C VAL A 98 0.85 -3.87 3.81
N TRP A 99 2.17 -3.87 3.98
CA TRP A 99 2.77 -4.15 5.29
C TRP A 99 2.34 -3.13 6.34
N SER A 100 2.16 -1.87 5.92
CA SER A 100 1.67 -0.80 6.79
C SER A 100 0.21 -1.05 7.17
N ALA A 101 -0.63 -1.46 6.22
CA ALA A 101 -2.03 -1.79 6.48
C ALA A 101 -2.18 -3.05 7.34
N LEU A 102 -1.31 -4.05 7.16
CA LEU A 102 -1.34 -5.32 7.89
C LEU A 102 -1.19 -5.12 9.41
N LEU A 103 -0.39 -4.14 9.82
CA LEU A 103 -0.18 -3.77 11.20
C LEU A 103 -1.47 -3.35 11.91
N TRP A 104 -2.30 -2.56 11.23
CA TRP A 104 -3.55 -2.04 11.80
C TRP A 104 -4.74 -2.96 11.53
N ASN A 105 -4.68 -3.71 10.41
CA ASN A 105 -5.71 -4.64 9.99
C ASN A 105 -5.11 -5.98 9.57
N PRO A 106 -5.07 -6.99 10.46
CA PRO A 106 -4.49 -8.29 10.16
C PRO A 106 -5.27 -9.06 9.07
N PHE A 107 -6.54 -8.74 8.83
CA PHE A 107 -7.33 -9.38 7.77
C PHE A 107 -6.81 -9.08 6.36
N VAL A 108 -6.01 -8.02 6.21
CA VAL A 108 -5.29 -7.73 4.96
C VAL A 108 -4.42 -8.92 4.55
N ALA A 109 -3.87 -9.70 5.48
CA ALA A 109 -3.08 -10.91 5.17
C ALA A 109 -3.85 -11.94 4.33
N LEU A 110 -5.18 -12.03 4.49
CA LEU A 110 -6.01 -12.98 3.76
C LEU A 110 -6.35 -12.48 2.35
N ILE A 111 -6.59 -11.17 2.23
CA ILE A 111 -7.03 -10.54 0.97
C ILE A 111 -5.84 -10.27 0.04
N TYR A 112 -4.71 -9.88 0.60
CA TYR A 112 -3.53 -9.45 -0.13
C TYR A 112 -2.99 -10.48 -1.16
N PRO A 113 -2.83 -11.78 -0.83
CA PRO A 113 -2.32 -12.77 -1.79
C PRO A 113 -3.22 -12.89 -3.01
N LEU A 114 -4.54 -12.80 -2.81
CA LEU A 114 -5.52 -12.83 -3.90
C LEU A 114 -5.38 -11.59 -4.79
N MET A 115 -5.24 -10.39 -4.20
CA MET A 115 -5.00 -9.16 -4.95
C MET A 115 -3.72 -9.23 -5.79
N PHE A 116 -2.62 -9.74 -5.22
CA PHE A 116 -1.37 -9.91 -5.95
C PHE A 116 -1.46 -10.94 -7.06
N TYR A 117 -2.17 -12.04 -6.83
CA TYR A 117 -2.40 -13.03 -7.87
C TYR A 117 -3.22 -12.45 -9.03
N CYS A 118 -4.28 -11.70 -8.74
CA CYS A 118 -5.06 -10.98 -9.75
C CYS A 118 -4.21 -9.96 -10.52
N MET A 119 -3.38 -9.18 -9.82
CA MET A 119 -2.47 -8.23 -10.45
C MET A 119 -1.42 -8.93 -11.33
N PHE A 120 -0.87 -10.06 -10.87
CA PHE A 120 0.05 -10.87 -11.67
C PHE A 120 -0.60 -11.35 -12.96
N LYS A 121 -1.83 -11.90 -12.89
CA LYS A 121 -2.59 -12.30 -14.08
C LYS A 121 -2.87 -11.12 -15.00
N PHE A 122 -3.19 -9.96 -14.44
CA PHE A 122 -3.42 -8.73 -15.19
C PHE A 122 -2.15 -8.26 -15.93
N ILE A 123 -1.00 -8.20 -15.25
CA ILE A 123 0.28 -7.82 -15.87
C ILE A 123 0.69 -8.84 -16.94
N TYR A 124 0.52 -10.14 -16.66
CA TYR A 124 0.77 -11.20 -17.63
C TYR A 124 -0.08 -10.99 -18.89
N PHE A 125 -1.39 -10.76 -18.72
CA PHE A 125 -2.29 -10.44 -19.83
C PHE A 125 -1.83 -9.20 -20.61
N LYS A 126 -1.45 -8.12 -19.90
CA LYS A 126 -0.94 -6.88 -20.49
C LYS A 126 0.29 -7.11 -21.37
N ILE A 127 1.26 -7.89 -20.89
CA ILE A 127 2.48 -8.20 -21.63
C ILE A 127 2.19 -9.12 -22.82
N SER A 128 1.37 -10.17 -22.63
CA SER A 128 1.08 -11.15 -23.69
C SER A 128 0.28 -10.55 -24.85
N TRP A 129 -0.70 -9.69 -24.56
CA TRP A 129 -1.65 -9.23 -25.56
C TRP A 129 -1.43 -7.78 -26.02
N LEU A 130 -1.04 -6.88 -25.11
CA LEU A 130 -1.18 -5.44 -25.33
C LEU A 130 0.14 -4.71 -25.58
N GLN A 131 1.25 -5.23 -25.06
CA GLN A 131 2.55 -4.57 -25.15
C GLN A 131 3.56 -5.40 -25.94
N LYS A 132 4.62 -4.72 -26.37
CA LYS A 132 5.78 -5.38 -26.99
C LYS A 132 6.80 -5.71 -25.90
N LYS A 133 7.55 -6.78 -26.15
CA LYS A 133 8.72 -7.15 -25.34
C LYS A 133 9.67 -5.94 -25.27
N PRO A 134 10.22 -5.62 -24.09
CA PRO A 134 11.17 -4.51 -23.96
C PRO A 134 12.41 -4.77 -24.85
N LEU A 135 12.86 -3.75 -25.56
CA LEU A 135 14.04 -3.84 -26.45
C LEU A 135 15.34 -3.94 -25.66
N LYS A 136 15.40 -3.29 -24.48
CA LYS A 136 16.53 -3.39 -23.57
C LYS A 136 16.38 -4.64 -22.70
N SER A 137 17.26 -5.61 -22.91
CA SER A 137 17.41 -6.72 -21.97
C SER A 137 17.93 -6.17 -20.64
N THR A 138 17.06 -6.07 -19.65
CA THR A 138 17.50 -5.84 -18.28
C THR A 138 18.15 -7.13 -17.79
N ASN A 139 19.31 -7.06 -17.14
CA ASN A 139 19.90 -8.23 -16.52
C ASN A 139 18.93 -8.76 -15.45
N ALA A 140 18.29 -9.90 -15.73
CA ALA A 140 17.24 -10.45 -14.88
C ALA A 140 17.78 -10.85 -13.49
N GLN A 141 19.05 -11.24 -13.43
CA GLN A 141 19.71 -11.64 -12.18
C GLN A 141 19.94 -10.43 -11.26
N ASP A 142 20.42 -9.31 -11.80
CA ASP A 142 20.64 -8.09 -11.03
C ASP A 142 19.33 -7.50 -10.51
N LEU A 143 18.28 -7.51 -11.34
CA LEU A 143 16.96 -7.04 -10.94
C LEU A 143 16.36 -7.92 -9.83
N GLY A 144 16.48 -9.24 -9.97
CA GLY A 144 16.03 -10.18 -8.95
C GLY A 144 16.75 -9.97 -7.62
N ASN A 145 18.08 -9.84 -7.65
CA ASN A 145 18.87 -9.55 -6.45
C ASN A 145 18.45 -8.22 -5.80
N TYR A 146 18.27 -7.16 -6.59
CA TYR A 146 17.82 -5.87 -6.08
C TYR A 146 16.46 -5.98 -5.38
N ILE A 147 15.47 -6.62 -6.02
CA ILE A 147 14.12 -6.80 -5.44
C ILE A 147 14.21 -7.57 -4.12
N MET A 148 14.97 -8.68 -4.09
CA MET A 148 15.12 -9.47 -2.88
C MET A 148 15.80 -8.69 -1.74
N THR A 149 16.89 -7.97 -2.04
CA THR A 149 17.55 -7.11 -1.04
C THR A 149 16.61 -6.03 -0.52
N PHE A 150 15.87 -5.35 -1.41
CA PHE A 150 14.94 -4.30 -1.01
C PHE A 150 13.81 -4.84 -0.13
N LEU A 151 13.21 -5.98 -0.50
CA LEU A 151 12.15 -6.61 0.27
C LEU A 151 12.65 -7.03 1.66
N ASN A 152 13.83 -7.64 1.75
CA ASN A 152 14.40 -8.03 3.04
C ASN A 152 14.70 -6.83 3.95
N VAL A 153 15.29 -5.77 3.41
CA VAL A 153 15.56 -4.53 4.18
C VAL A 153 14.26 -3.90 4.65
N SER A 154 13.28 -3.80 3.76
CA SER A 154 11.99 -3.19 4.08
C SER A 154 11.21 -4.03 5.11
N PHE A 155 11.33 -5.37 5.05
CA PHE A 155 10.75 -6.27 6.05
C PHE A 155 11.36 -6.04 7.43
N VAL A 156 12.69 -5.97 7.54
CA VAL A 156 13.38 -5.67 8.80
C VAL A 156 12.95 -4.31 9.37
N LEU A 157 12.85 -3.27 8.53
CA LEU A 157 12.38 -1.95 8.95
C LEU A 157 10.94 -1.99 9.50
N MET A 158 10.06 -2.78 8.88
CA MET A 158 8.70 -2.96 9.38
C MET A 158 8.68 -3.69 10.74
N PHE A 159 9.52 -4.70 10.96
CA PHE A 159 9.63 -5.35 12.27
C PHE A 159 10.07 -4.38 13.36
N VAL A 160 11.06 -3.53 13.07
CA VAL A 160 11.50 -2.48 14.01
C VAL A 160 10.36 -1.50 14.30
N PHE A 161 9.63 -1.08 13.28
CA PHE A 161 8.49 -0.17 13.44
C PHE A 161 7.35 -0.79 14.27
N ILE A 162 7.01 -2.05 14.02
CA ILE A 162 6.03 -2.80 14.81
C ILE A 162 6.49 -2.93 16.26
N GLY A 163 7.77 -3.26 16.48
CA GLY A 163 8.35 -3.34 17.83
C GLY A 163 8.25 -2.01 18.59
N PHE A 164 8.46 -0.89 17.90
CA PHE A 164 8.26 0.44 18.46
C PHE A 164 6.79 0.68 18.86
N LEU A 165 5.84 0.36 17.97
CA LEU A 165 4.41 0.54 18.25
C LEU A 165 3.90 -0.33 19.40
N LEU A 166 4.39 -1.57 19.51
CA LEU A 166 4.02 -2.47 20.62
C LEU A 166 4.64 -2.03 21.96
N SER A 167 5.69 -1.23 21.93
CA SER A 167 6.36 -0.70 23.13
C SER A 167 5.62 0.51 23.72
N ASP A 168 4.90 1.26 22.89
CA ASP A 168 4.12 2.42 23.33
C ASP A 168 2.78 1.99 23.95
N LYS A 169 2.32 2.74 24.95
CA LYS A 169 1.04 2.50 25.62
C LYS A 169 -0.07 3.22 24.88
N LEU A 170 -1.02 2.48 24.31
CA LEU A 170 -2.28 3.06 23.84
C LEU A 170 -3.26 3.18 25.02
N SER A 171 -3.75 4.39 25.28
CA SER A 171 -4.80 4.60 26.27
C SER A 171 -6.16 4.50 25.58
N HIS A 172 -6.95 3.48 25.92
CA HIS A 172 -8.34 3.38 25.45
C HIS A 172 -9.33 4.05 26.42
N SER A 173 -8.85 4.89 27.34
CA SER A 173 -9.66 5.52 28.39
C SER A 173 -10.82 6.38 27.86
N THR A 174 -10.73 6.80 26.60
CA THR A 174 -11.70 7.68 25.93
C THR A 174 -12.81 6.90 25.19
N TYR A 175 -12.71 5.57 25.10
CA TYR A 175 -13.63 4.74 24.33
C TYR A 175 -14.50 3.88 25.24
N ASP A 176 -15.63 3.42 24.71
CA ASP A 176 -16.53 2.52 25.41
C ASP A 176 -15.80 1.21 25.77
N SER A 177 -15.61 0.98 27.06
CA SER A 177 -14.92 -0.20 27.62
C SER A 177 -15.53 -1.54 27.23
N THR A 178 -16.73 -1.55 26.65
CA THR A 178 -17.40 -2.76 26.17
C THR A 178 -16.98 -3.18 24.77
N LYS A 179 -16.30 -2.31 24.01
CA LYS A 179 -15.90 -2.57 22.62
C LYS A 179 -14.41 -2.95 22.52
N GLN A 180 -14.11 -3.95 21.69
CA GLN A 180 -12.73 -4.34 21.40
C GLN A 180 -12.18 -3.47 20.26
N CYS A 181 -11.25 -2.56 20.60
CA CYS A 181 -10.58 -1.69 19.64
C CYS A 181 -9.28 -2.33 19.15
N GLY A 182 -9.20 -2.62 17.85
CA GLY A 182 -7.97 -3.02 17.17
C GLY A 182 -7.21 -4.22 17.79
N PRO A 183 -5.94 -4.43 17.39
CA PRO A 183 -5.09 -5.50 17.91
C PRO A 183 -4.35 -5.14 19.22
N PHE A 184 -4.46 -3.90 19.70
CA PHE A 184 -3.72 -3.39 20.86
C PHE A 184 -4.53 -3.55 22.15
N ALA A 185 -3.86 -3.85 23.27
CA ALA A 185 -4.53 -4.01 24.56
C ALA A 185 -4.60 -2.68 25.32
N ASN A 186 -5.74 -2.39 25.95
CA ASN A 186 -5.95 -1.16 26.71
C ASN A 186 -4.89 -0.95 27.80
N ASN A 187 -4.13 0.15 27.70
CA ASN A 187 -3.15 0.60 28.70
C ASN A 187 -2.08 -0.43 29.10
N LYS A 188 -1.87 -1.46 28.28
CA LYS A 188 -0.82 -2.46 28.46
C LYS A 188 0.22 -2.28 27.37
N ALA A 189 1.41 -1.79 27.75
CA ALA A 189 2.59 -2.03 26.93
C ALA A 189 2.94 -3.51 27.04
N TRP A 190 3.33 -4.14 25.94
CA TRP A 190 3.91 -5.49 25.95
C TRP A 190 5.33 -5.41 26.53
N ARG A 191 5.46 -5.32 27.85
CA ARG A 191 6.72 -5.50 28.60
C ARG A 191 6.61 -6.71 29.51
#